data_AF-A0A502KXD0-F1
#
_entry.id   AF-A0A502KXD0-F1
#
_cell.length_a   1.000
_cell.length_b   1.000
_cell.length_c   1.000
_cell.angle_alpha   90.00
_cell.angle_beta   90.00
_cell.angle_gamma   90.00
#
_symmetry.space_group_name_H-M   'P 1'
#
loop_
_entity.id
_entity.type
_entity.pdbx_description
1 polymer ?
#
loop_
_entity_poly.entity_id
_entity_poly.type
_entity_poly.pdbx_seq_one_letter_code
_entity_poly.pdbx_strand_id
1 'polypeptide(L)' 'MMKIFWRIIGVGLLLWAAWDIYFGYTFLYDVIYKEVEPTLYWVTVAAWIILGLSCFYTKDE' A
#
# COMPACT_ATOMS: atom_id res chain seq x y z
N MET A 1 -6.97 17.90 12.96
CA MET A 1 -6.97 16.50 13.48
C MET A 1 -7.07 15.48 12.36
N MET A 2 -8.04 15.63 11.44
CA MET A 2 -8.26 14.73 10.28
C MET A 2 -7.04 14.60 9.33
N LYS A 3 -6.35 15.70 9.01
CA LYS A 3 -5.13 15.67 8.18
C LYS A 3 -3.99 14.82 8.75
N ILE A 4 -3.77 14.88 10.07
CA ILE A 4 -2.72 14.10 10.74
C ILE A 4 -3.09 12.62 10.74
N PHE A 5 -4.36 12.30 10.98
CA PHE A 5 -4.87 10.94 10.91
C PHE A 5 -4.62 10.31 9.53
N TRP A 6 -5.01 10.97 8.45
CA TRP A 6 -4.78 10.46 7.09
C TRP A 6 -3.30 10.34 6.75
N ARG A 7 -2.44 11.28 7.19
CA ARG A 7 -0.98 11.15 7.02
C ARG A 7 -0.40 9.93 7.75
N ILE A 8 -0.87 9.64 8.97
CA ILE A 8 -0.46 8.44 9.71
C ILE A 8 -0.87 7.17 8.96
N ILE A 9 -2.11 7.11 8.45
CA ILE A 9 -2.58 6.01 7.62
C ILE A 9 -1.71 5.87 6.35
N GLY A 10 -1.44 6.97 5.66
CA GLY A 10 -0.60 6.99 4.47
C GLY A 10 0.80 6.45 4.72
N VAL A 11 1.45 6.86 5.82
CA VAL A 11 2.75 6.30 6.24
C VAL A 11 2.64 4.81 6.53
N GLY A 12 1.59 4.36 7.23
CA GLY A 12 1.36 2.93 7.50
C GLY A 12 1.23 2.10 6.21
N LEU A 13 0.45 2.58 5.24
CA LEU A 13 0.28 1.92 3.94
C LEU A 13 1.57 1.86 3.12
N LEU A 14 2.39 2.92 3.16
CA LEU A 14 3.67 2.93 2.45
C LEU A 14 4.72 2.01 3.11
N LEU A 15 4.73 1.95 4.45
CA LEU A 15 5.56 0.98 5.16
C LEU A 15 5.10 -0.46 4.87
N TRP A 16 3.79 -0.67 4.75
CA TRP A 16 3.24 -1.95 4.34
C TRP A 16 3.67 -2.35 2.93
N ALA A 17 3.54 -1.45 1.94
CA ALA A 17 4.02 -1.73 0.59
C ALA A 17 5.54 -1.97 0.54
N ALA A 18 6.32 -1.29 1.37
CA ALA A 18 7.76 -1.54 1.48
C ALA A 18 8.06 -2.93 2.07
N TRP A 19 7.28 -3.38 3.05
CA TRP A 19 7.34 -4.73 3.59
C TRP A 19 7.03 -5.79 2.51
N ASP A 20 5.95 -5.59 1.75
CA ASP A 20 5.57 -6.48 0.64
C ASP A 20 6.72 -6.64 -0.36
N ILE A 21 7.35 -5.52 -0.75
CA ILE A 21 8.51 -5.50 -1.65
C ILE A 21 9.71 -6.24 -1.07
N TYR A 22 10.01 -6.05 0.22
CA TYR A 22 11.14 -6.68 0.88
C TYR A 22 11.00 -8.20 0.99
N PHE A 23 9.80 -8.69 1.31
CA PHE A 23 9.54 -10.13 1.45
C PHE A 23 9.09 -10.83 0.17
N GLY A 24 8.64 -10.09 -0.84
CA GLY A 24 8.20 -10.65 -2.11
C GLY A 24 6.83 -11.33 -2.06
N TYR A 25 5.98 -10.98 -1.10
CA TYR A 25 4.57 -11.39 -1.07
C TYR A 25 3.69 -10.25 -0.56
N THR A 26 2.41 -10.25 -0.91
CA THR A 26 1.43 -9.26 -0.42
C THR A 26 0.17 -9.98 0.06
N PHE A 27 -0.56 -9.38 1.01
CA PHE A 27 -1.80 -9.93 1.53
C PHE A 27 -3.02 -9.20 0.94
N LEU A 28 -3.93 -9.97 0.33
CA LEU A 28 -5.31 -9.56 0.02
C LEU A 28 -6.29 -10.49 0.76
N TYR A 29 -7.19 -11.18 0.04
CA TYR A 29 -8.00 -12.27 0.58
C TYR A 29 -7.19 -13.57 0.73
N ASP A 30 -6.07 -13.66 0.01
CA ASP A 30 -5.08 -14.72 0.06
C ASP A 30 -3.67 -14.11 -0.02
N VAL A 31 -2.63 -14.94 0.18
CA VAL A 31 -1.22 -14.54 0.07
C VAL A 31 -0.77 -14.65 -1.39
N ILE A 32 -0.35 -13.53 -1.96
CA ILE A 32 0.12 -13.47 -3.35
C ILE A 32 1.63 -13.38 -3.35
N TYR A 33 2.30 -14.43 -3.82
CA TYR A 33 3.76 -14.49 -3.93
C TYR A 33 4.22 -13.96 -5.29
N LYS A 34 5.25 -13.10 -5.29
CA LYS A 34 5.87 -12.55 -6.50
C LYS A 34 6.34 -13.63 -7.48
N GLU A 35 6.80 -14.76 -6.96
CA GLU A 35 7.34 -15.87 -7.76
C GLU A 35 6.26 -16.71 -8.45
N VAL A 36 5.03 -16.69 -7.93
CA VAL A 36 3.90 -17.49 -8.45
C VAL A 36 3.03 -16.66 -9.38
N GLU A 37 2.64 -15.44 -8.95
CA GLU A 37 1.75 -14.55 -9.70
C GLU A 37 2.33 -13.12 -9.78
N PRO A 38 3.41 -12.90 -10.56
CA PRO A 38 4.17 -11.65 -10.56
C PRO A 38 3.34 -10.44 -10.99
N THR A 39 2.46 -10.60 -11.98
CA THR A 39 1.63 -9.51 -12.47
C THR A 39 0.63 -9.05 -11.42
N LEU A 40 -0.08 -9.98 -10.78
CA LEU A 40 -1.05 -9.66 -9.73
C LEU A 40 -0.35 -9.04 -8.51
N TYR A 41 0.82 -9.58 -8.13
CA TYR A 41 1.66 -9.03 -7.07
C TYR A 41 2.01 -7.56 -7.33
N TRP A 42 2.58 -7.23 -8.49
CA TRP A 42 3.02 -5.86 -8.78
C TRP A 42 1.86 -4.88 -8.93
N VAL A 43 0.73 -5.32 -9.51
CA VAL A 43 -0.50 -4.49 -9.58
C VAL A 43 -1.01 -4.18 -8.18
N THR A 44 -1.00 -5.16 -7.28
CA THR A 44 -1.46 -5.00 -5.89
C THR A 44 -0.53 -4.05 -5.11
N VAL A 45 0.79 -4.25 -5.19
CA VAL A 45 1.78 -3.35 -4.58
C VAL A 45 1.63 -1.93 -5.11
N ALA A 46 1.45 -1.76 -6.42
CA ALA A 46 1.23 -0.44 -7.02
C ALA A 46 -0.07 0.21 -6.49
N ALA A 47 -1.15 -0.56 -6.33
CA ALA A 47 -2.39 -0.06 -5.75
C ALA A 47 -2.19 0.40 -4.29
N TRP A 48 -1.46 -0.35 -3.47
CA TRP A 48 -1.13 0.05 -2.10
C TRP A 48 -0.32 1.34 -2.03
N ILE A 49 0.67 1.50 -2.92
CA ILE A 49 1.48 2.71 -3.01
C ILE A 49 0.61 3.91 -3.39
N ILE A 50 -0.23 3.78 -4.43
CA ILE A 50 -1.12 4.84 -4.89
C ILE A 50 -2.09 5.23 -3.77
N LEU A 51 -2.66 4.24 -3.07
CA LEU A 51 -3.57 4.48 -1.95
C LEU A 51 -2.85 5.23 -0.81
N GLY A 52 -1.67 4.77 -0.41
CA GLY A 52 -0.86 5.42 0.62
C GLY A 52 -0.50 6.87 0.25
N LEU A 53 -0.10 7.11 -0.99
CA LEU A 53 0.18 8.46 -1.50
C LEU A 53 -1.08 9.34 -1.53
N SER A 54 -2.24 8.78 -1.87
CA SER A 54 -3.51 9.53 -1.92
C SER A 54 -3.90 10.11 -0.55
N CYS A 55 -3.53 9.46 0.55
CA CYS A 55 -3.83 9.93 1.91
C CYS A 55 -3.19 11.29 2.22
N PHE A 56 -2.14 11.69 1.50
CA PHE A 56 -1.48 12.99 1.67
C PHE A 56 -2.20 14.14 0.96
N TYR A 57 -3.13 13.84 0.05
CA TYR A 57 -3.85 14.83 -0.78
C TYR A 57 -5.28 15.13 -0.31
N THR A 58 -5.65 14.71 0.91
CA THR A 58 -6.97 15.04 1.49
C THR A 58 -7.18 16.56 1.52
N LYS A 59 -8.14 17.06 0.73
CA LYS A 59 -8.59 18.45 0.77
C LYS A 59 -9.51 18.63 1.99
N ASP A 60 -9.25 19.67 2.77
CA ASP A 60 -10.24 20.18 3.72
C ASP A 60 -11.18 21.06 2.89
N GLU A 61 -12.43 20.66 2.71
CA GLU A 61 -13.51 21.57 2.31
C GLU A 61 -13.91 22.45 3.50
#